data_AF-A0A3N6G564-F1
#
_entry.id   AF-A0A3N6G564-F1
#
_cell.length_a   1.000
_cell.length_b   1.000
_cell.length_c   1.000
_cell.angle_alpha   90.00
_cell.angle_beta   90.00
_cell.angle_gamma   90.00
#
_symmetry.space_group_name_H-M   'P 1'
#
loop_
_entity.id
_entity.type
_entity.pdbx_description
1 polymer ?
#
loop_
_entity_poly.entity_id
_entity_poly.type
_entity_poly.pdbx_seq_one_letter_code
_entity_poly.pdbx_strand_id
1 'polypeptide(L)'
;MDLVILGLPQEPAGGVAGWAAGLVDTMGGPGAGLAIALENLFPPLPSEVILPLTGFAAGQGVIGLASALFWTTLGSVVGAVALYWIGMLFGRERMH
;
A
#
# COMPACT_ATOMS: atom_id res chain seq x y z
N MET A 1 28.56 -27.19 1.46
CA MET A 1 28.74 -25.86 0.84
C MET A 1 27.35 -25.24 0.88
N ASP A 2 26.96 -24.86 2.10
CA ASP A 2 25.58 -24.66 2.52
C ASP A 2 25.37 -23.17 2.80
N LEU A 3 25.19 -22.42 1.71
CA LEU A 3 25.00 -20.96 1.74
C LEU A 3 23.84 -20.56 0.82
N VAL A 4 22.81 -21.40 0.80
CA VAL A 4 21.57 -21.17 0.07
C VAL A 4 20.44 -21.24 1.10
N ILE A 5 19.67 -20.16 1.19
CA ILE A 5 18.48 -19.97 2.05
C ILE A 5 18.77 -19.52 3.50
N LEU A 6 19.23 -18.27 3.67
CA LEU A 6 18.68 -17.46 4.76
C LEU A 6 17.31 -16.97 4.29
N GLY A 7 16.33 -17.86 4.40
CA GLY A 7 14.93 -17.51 4.19
C GLY A 7 14.58 -16.41 5.19
N LEU A 8 14.38 -15.20 4.71
CA LEU A 8 13.77 -14.15 5.52
C LEU A 8 12.44 -14.74 6.01
N PRO A 9 12.13 -14.68 7.31
CA PRO A 9 10.83 -15.11 7.80
C PRO A 9 9.79 -14.24 7.10
N GLN A 10 9.13 -14.80 6.09
CA GLN A 10 7.89 -14.28 5.56
C GLN A 10 6.85 -14.63 6.60
N GLU A 11 6.76 -13.83 7.67
CA GLU A 11 5.57 -13.84 8.50
C GLU A 11 4.40 -13.50 7.57
N PRO A 12 3.45 -14.42 7.36
CA PRO A 12 2.23 -14.05 6.66
C PRO A 12 1.57 -13.04 7.60
N ALA A 13 1.65 -11.75 7.29
CA ALA A 13 0.83 -10.76 7.95
C ALA A 13 -0.62 -11.12 7.63
N GLY A 14 -1.22 -12.02 8.41
CA GLY A 14 -2.57 -12.51 8.17
C GLY A 14 -3.56 -11.35 8.18
N GLY A 15 -4.58 -11.44 7.34
CA GLY A 15 -5.61 -10.40 7.22
C GLY A 15 -5.28 -9.34 6.16
N VAL A 16 -5.70 -8.09 6.42
CA VAL A 16 -5.72 -7.02 5.40
C VAL A 16 -4.31 -6.62 4.92
N ALA A 17 -3.30 -6.72 5.81
CA ALA A 17 -1.91 -6.40 5.48
C ALA A 17 -1.29 -7.39 4.48
N GLY A 18 -1.48 -8.70 4.68
CA GLY A 18 -1.00 -9.73 3.75
C GLY A 18 -1.75 -9.71 2.41
N TRP A 19 -3.04 -9.35 2.44
CA TRP A 19 -3.79 -9.10 1.20
C TRP A 19 -3.22 -7.91 0.42
N ALA A 20 -2.92 -6.80 1.09
CA ALA A 20 -2.29 -5.63 0.47
C ALA A 20 -0.88 -5.96 -0.06
N ALA A 21 -0.09 -6.76 0.67
CA ALA A 21 1.20 -7.24 0.21
C ALA A 21 1.08 -8.11 -1.06
N GLY A 22 0.10 -9.02 -1.10
CA GLY A 22 -0.19 -9.82 -2.30
C GLY A 22 -0.63 -8.96 -3.51
N LEU A 23 -1.30 -7.83 -3.26
CA LEU A 23 -1.63 -6.85 -4.29
C LEU A 23 -0.37 -6.21 -4.91
N VAL A 24 0.60 -5.80 -4.08
CA VAL A 24 1.88 -5.26 -4.56
C VAL A 24 2.68 -6.33 -5.30
N ASP A 25 2.68 -7.56 -4.80
CA ASP A 25 3.42 -8.67 -5.41
C ASP A 25 2.84 -9.06 -6.79
N THR A 26 1.51 -9.03 -6.93
CA THR A 26 0.83 -9.39 -8.18
C THR A 26 0.75 -8.24 -9.19
N MET A 27 0.59 -7.00 -8.74
CA MET A 27 0.35 -5.84 -9.61
C MET A 27 1.52 -4.84 -9.65
N GLY A 28 2.57 -5.03 -8.87
CA GLY A 28 3.73 -4.14 -8.82
C GLY A 28 3.37 -2.72 -8.36
N GLY A 29 3.85 -1.72 -9.11
CA GLY A 29 3.64 -0.29 -8.80
C GLY A 29 2.17 0.10 -8.62
N PRO A 30 1.27 -0.22 -9.58
CA PRO A 30 -0.16 -0.03 -9.42
C PRO A 30 -0.75 -0.69 -8.15
N GLY A 31 -0.28 -1.89 -7.79
CA GLY A 31 -0.68 -2.57 -6.56
C GLY A 31 -0.29 -1.80 -5.31
N ALA A 32 0.92 -1.25 -5.27
CA ALA A 32 1.38 -0.37 -4.19
C ALA A 32 0.55 0.91 -4.12
N GLY A 33 0.24 1.54 -5.26
CA GLY A 33 -0.64 2.70 -5.31
C GLY A 33 -2.05 2.42 -4.76
N LEU A 34 -2.62 1.28 -5.13
CA LEU A 34 -3.95 0.88 -4.65
C LEU A 34 -3.96 0.57 -3.15
N ALA A 35 -2.91 -0.09 -2.64
CA ALA A 35 -2.75 -0.34 -1.22
C ALA A 35 -2.71 0.96 -0.40
N ILE A 36 -1.94 1.97 -0.87
CA ILE A 36 -1.87 3.29 -0.23
C ILE A 36 -3.19 4.07 -0.35
N ALA A 37 -3.91 3.98 -1.47
CA ALA A 37 -5.21 4.62 -1.62
C ALA A 37 -6.23 4.07 -0.61
N LEU A 38 -6.20 2.76 -0.38
CA LEU A 38 -7.06 2.09 0.60
C LEU A 38 -6.66 2.41 2.03
N GLU A 39 -5.37 2.56 2.33
CA GLU A 39 -4.89 3.00 3.63
C GLU A 39 -5.39 4.41 3.97
N ASN A 40 -5.35 5.33 3.01
CA ASN A 40 -5.89 6.68 3.19
C ASN A 40 -7.41 6.69 3.42
N LEU A 41 -8.13 5.79 2.73
CA LEU A 41 -9.59 5.71 2.83
C LEU A 41 -10.04 5.00 4.12
N PHE A 42 -9.30 3.97 4.51
CA PHE A 42 -9.48 3.18 5.72
C PHE A 42 -8.12 3.06 6.43
N PRO A 43 -7.86 3.95 7.41
CA PRO A 43 -6.64 3.93 8.21
C PRO A 43 -6.24 2.61 8.90
N PRO A 44 -7.09 1.58 9.13
CA PRO A 44 -6.63 0.33 9.75
C PRO A 44 -5.52 -0.47 9.02
N LEU A 45 -4.96 0.01 7.90
CA LEU A 45 -3.83 -0.61 7.23
C LEU A 45 -2.48 -0.18 7.87
N PRO A 46 -1.62 -1.11 8.30
CA PRO A 46 -0.31 -0.79 8.89
C PRO A 46 0.66 -0.33 7.79
N SER A 47 0.78 0.98 7.62
CA SER A 47 1.62 1.66 6.62
C SER A 47 3.11 1.37 6.79
N GLU A 48 3.50 1.01 8.02
CA GLU A 48 4.83 0.57 8.42
C GLU A 48 5.26 -0.75 7.75
N VAL A 49 4.33 -1.48 7.13
CA VAL A 49 4.61 -2.74 6.43
C VAL A 49 4.60 -2.55 4.91
N ILE A 50 3.65 -1.77 4.38
CA ILE A 50 3.44 -1.62 2.92
C ILE A 50 4.59 -0.84 2.27
N LEU A 51 5.05 0.24 2.90
CA LEU A 51 6.11 1.09 2.36
C LEU A 51 7.48 0.39 2.35
N PRO A 52 7.92 -0.31 3.42
CA PRO A 52 9.16 -1.08 3.38
C PRO A 52 9.12 -2.25 2.39
N LEU A 53 7.98 -2.95 2.24
CA LEU A 53 7.81 -4.00 1.23
C LEU A 53 7.96 -3.45 -0.19
N THR A 54 7.28 -2.35 -0.48
CA THR A 54 7.38 -1.67 -1.78
C THR A 54 8.81 -1.17 -2.04
N GLY A 55 9.47 -0.62 -1.02
CA GLY A 55 10.87 -0.20 -1.09
C GLY A 55 11.84 -1.36 -1.30
N PHE A 56 11.60 -2.50 -0.65
CA PHE A 56 12.39 -3.72 -0.84
C PHE A 56 12.20 -4.29 -2.25
N ALA A 57 10.97 -4.37 -2.73
CA ALA A 57 10.67 -4.77 -4.12
C ALA A 57 11.32 -3.82 -5.13
N ALA A 58 11.42 -2.52 -4.81
CA ALA A 58 12.14 -1.56 -5.63
C ALA A 58 13.66 -1.77 -5.61
N GLY A 59 14.23 -2.07 -4.45
CA GLY A 59 15.65 -2.41 -4.30
C GLY A 59 16.05 -3.71 -5.00
N GLN A 60 15.12 -4.67 -5.10
CA GLN A 60 15.28 -5.92 -5.86
C GLN A 60 15.10 -5.74 -7.38
N GLY A 61 14.73 -4.55 -7.85
CA GLY A 61 14.48 -4.27 -9.27
C GLY A 61 13.17 -4.84 -9.81
N VAL A 62 12.29 -5.36 -8.94
CA VAL A 62 10.96 -5.88 -9.31
C VAL A 62 10.04 -4.75 -9.77
N ILE A 63 10.19 -3.57 -9.15
CA ILE A 63 9.52 -2.33 -9.54
C ILE A 63 10.55 -1.20 -9.58
N GLY A 64 10.52 -0.34 -10.60
CA GLY A 64 11.41 0.81 -10.64
C GLY A 64 11.10 1.80 -9.51
N LEU A 65 12.12 2.39 -8.89
CA LEU A 65 11.95 3.40 -7.84
C LEU A 65 11.02 4.54 -8.27
N ALA A 66 11.18 5.05 -9.49
CA ALA A 66 10.32 6.09 -10.04
C ALA A 66 8.86 5.63 -10.16
N SER A 67 8.63 4.37 -10.54
CA SER A 67 7.29 3.77 -10.60
C SER A 67 6.69 3.64 -9.20
N ALA A 68 7.46 3.14 -8.23
CA ALA A 68 7.03 3.03 -6.85
C ALA A 68 6.61 4.41 -6.27
N LEU A 69 7.45 5.44 -6.46
CA LEU A 69 7.15 6.80 -6.02
C LEU A 69 5.91 7.38 -6.70
N PHE A 70 5.81 7.21 -8.02
CA PHE A 70 4.67 7.72 -8.79
C PHE A 70 3.35 7.09 -8.33
N TRP A 71 3.29 5.76 -8.27
CA TRP A 71 2.05 5.05 -7.96
C TRP A 71 1.60 5.22 -6.50
N THR A 72 2.53 5.18 -5.55
CA THR A 72 2.20 5.39 -4.12
C THR A 72 1.72 6.82 -3.87
N THR A 73 2.36 7.83 -4.48
CA THR A 73 1.91 9.22 -4.39
C THR A 73 0.54 9.41 -5.03
N LEU A 74 0.35 8.88 -6.24
CA LEU A 74 -0.93 8.95 -6.94
C LEU A 74 -2.05 8.29 -6.13
N GLY A 75 -1.79 7.10 -5.59
CA GLY A 75 -2.70 6.38 -4.71
C GLY A 75 -3.10 7.21 -3.50
N SER A 76 -2.13 7.85 -2.85
CA SER A 76 -2.38 8.71 -1.68
C SER A 76 -3.29 9.89 -2.03
N VAL A 77 -2.98 10.62 -3.11
CA VAL A 77 -3.80 11.76 -3.57
C VAL A 77 -5.22 11.31 -3.89
N VAL A 78 -5.39 10.19 -4.60
CA VAL A 78 -6.71 9.66 -4.95
C VAL A 78 -7.49 9.26 -3.70
N GLY A 79 -6.87 8.57 -2.76
CA GLY A 79 -7.51 8.18 -1.49
C GLY A 79 -7.97 9.40 -0.68
N ALA A 80 -7.13 10.45 -0.61
CA ALA A 80 -7.46 11.69 0.10
C ALA A 80 -8.62 12.45 -0.56
N VAL A 81 -8.63 12.54 -1.89
CA VAL A 81 -9.73 13.18 -2.65
C VAL A 81 -11.04 12.40 -2.47
N ALA A 82 -10.98 11.07 -2.49
CA ALA A 82 -12.16 10.24 -2.24
C ALA A 82 -12.72 10.48 -0.84
N LEU A 83 -11.86 10.49 0.19
CA LEU A 83 -12.26 10.78 1.56
C LEU A 83 -12.83 12.19 1.71
N TYR A 84 -12.23 13.18 1.03
CA TYR A 84 -12.75 14.56 1.00
C TYR A 84 -14.17 14.62 0.42
N TRP A 85 -14.42 13.95 -0.70
CA TRP A 85 -15.76 13.91 -1.29
C TRP A 85 -16.77 13.21 -0.39
N ILE A 86 -16.39 12.10 0.23
CA ILE A 86 -17.24 11.42 1.23
C ILE A 86 -17.54 12.40 2.37
N GLY A 87 -16.53 13.03 2.95
CA GLY A 87 -16.71 14.04 4.00
C GLY A 87 -17.63 15.19 3.57
N MET A 88 -17.49 15.67 2.33
CA MET A 88 -18.34 16.73 1.78
C MET A 88 -19.81 16.30 1.60
N LEU A 89 -20.05 15.07 1.12
CA LEU A 89 -21.38 14.50 0.92
C LEU A 89 -22.11 14.24 2.24
N PHE A 90 -21.41 13.80 3.29
CA PHE A 90 -22.00 13.50 4.59
C PHE A 90 -22.00 14.70 5.57
N GLY A 91 -21.24 15.76 5.28
CA GLY A 91 -20.71 16.68 6.30
C GLY A 91 -21.41 18.02 6.56
N ARG A 92 -22.68 18.27 6.18
CA ARG A 92 -23.39 19.48 6.67
C ARG A 92 -24.82 19.30 7.15
N GLU A 93 -25.56 18.34 6.62
CA GLU A 93 -26.99 18.19 6.96
C GLU A 93 -27.25 17.35 8.23
N ARG A 94 -26.23 16.69 8.80
CA ARG A 94 -26.40 15.67 9.85
C ARG A 94 -25.66 15.94 11.17
N MET A 95 -24.99 17.09 11.27
CA MET A 95 -24.39 17.55 12.52
C MET A 95 -25.45 18.35 13.29
N HIS A 96 -26.45 17.64 13.83
CA HIS A 96 -27.46 18.15 14.76
C HIS A 96 -27.33 17.43 16.09
#